data_AF-A0A3M1KEQ6-F1
#
_entry.id   AF-A0A3M1KEQ6-F1
#
_cell.length_a   1.000
_cell.length_b   1.000
_cell.length_c   1.000
_cell.angle_alpha   90.00
_cell.angle_beta   90.00
_cell.angle_gamma   90.00
#
_symmetry.space_group_name_H-M   'P 1'
#
loop_
_entity.id
_entity.type
_entity.pdbx_description
1 polymer ?
#
loop_
_entity_poly.entity_id
_entity_poly.type
_entity_poly.pdbx_seq_one_letter_code
_entity_poly.pdbx_strand_id
1 'polypeptide(L)'
;DRELEFDAETEIRIDDDLAAEQDIEKDETLEFEVEDDVNSTFTAGTLDKVTIVHQVKGPVSQAFSATTPLQVLGQTIEVTGDTFIEDSNNSTLTPSDLSVGDIVEVSGVRDTNGIIRATRLEEKGPGDVTVWQLIGKVGTVNGTTSFTIGNQAIQFNGTTPRDCGTALTVGQTVKVKASAVSGYSGGDPITSTTDIECVNTGLDPSVIPDGQTTLKATMEGVIENLNETAKTFVLNGQTIDYSGVTEYRNGSALDLLNGAKVEAEGRLRKSTGVLEATKIKFRDTRFRAEWPVQASDLTPGISEFTVNGLTFRKTSFTDDDDNLFVTGLSTNRQIEIRGFTDASGTTVYIEEIKDDGNYDVSDVRIRASVDSTPTSTTSFTLRRLTVDTTNATFKLEDDTLTDATTFYSRLKAGVQVDVNHTTLSGTTLSGTMEVELED
;
A
#
# COMPACT_ATOMS: atom_id res chain seq x y z
N ASP A 1 -10.74 -8.63 -12.20
CA ASP A 1 -9.47 -7.98 -12.57
C ASP A 1 -9.61 -7.35 -13.95
N ARG A 2 -8.62 -6.56 -14.39
CA ARG A 2 -8.59 -6.01 -15.75
C ARG A 2 -7.81 -6.95 -16.66
N GLU A 3 -8.30 -7.15 -17.87
CA GLU A 3 -7.65 -7.89 -18.94
C GLU A 3 -7.44 -6.91 -20.08
N LEU A 4 -6.37 -6.11 -20.00
CA LEU A 4 -5.95 -5.23 -21.09
C LEU A 4 -4.96 -5.98 -21.97
N GLU A 5 -5.06 -5.77 -23.28
CA GLU A 5 -4.29 -6.50 -24.28
C GLU A 5 -3.12 -5.65 -24.81
N PHE A 6 -1.99 -6.30 -25.09
CA PHE A 6 -0.88 -5.72 -25.85
C PHE A 6 -1.11 -6.00 -27.34
N ASP A 7 -0.72 -5.06 -28.19
CA ASP A 7 -0.65 -5.26 -29.64
C ASP A 7 0.76 -4.94 -30.20
N ALA A 8 0.89 -4.84 -31.52
CA ALA A 8 2.19 -4.60 -32.15
C ALA A 8 2.62 -3.11 -32.09
N GLU A 9 1.72 -2.24 -31.68
CA GLU A 9 1.87 -0.79 -31.60
C GLU A 9 2.06 -0.31 -30.16
N THR A 10 1.69 -1.11 -29.15
CA THR A 10 1.89 -0.80 -27.73
C THR A 10 3.35 -0.41 -27.43
N GLU A 11 3.56 0.82 -26.96
CA GLU A 11 4.88 1.26 -26.50
C GLU A 11 5.14 0.80 -25.06
N ILE A 12 6.21 0.03 -24.86
CA ILE A 12 6.61 -0.44 -23.52
C ILE A 12 7.93 0.22 -23.14
N ARG A 13 7.97 0.84 -21.96
CA ARG A 13 9.18 1.40 -21.37
C ARG A 13 9.41 0.92 -19.93
N ILE A 14 10.67 0.66 -19.58
CA ILE A 14 11.13 0.41 -18.21
C ILE A 14 12.19 1.47 -17.91
N ASP A 15 11.96 2.31 -16.91
CA ASP A 15 12.87 3.41 -16.53
C ASP A 15 13.32 4.29 -17.71
N ASP A 16 12.37 4.65 -18.59
CA ASP A 16 12.53 5.40 -19.86
C ASP A 16 13.15 4.63 -21.02
N ASP A 17 13.69 3.44 -20.81
CA ASP A 17 14.27 2.62 -21.87
C ASP A 17 13.19 1.79 -22.56
N LEU A 18 13.26 1.66 -23.89
CA LEU A 18 12.34 0.80 -24.64
C LEU A 18 12.52 -0.67 -24.23
N ALA A 19 11.41 -1.35 -24.01
CA ALA A 19 11.36 -2.74 -23.57
C ALA A 19 10.37 -3.56 -24.40
N ALA A 20 10.33 -4.86 -24.16
CA ALA A 20 9.36 -5.79 -24.72
C ALA A 20 8.40 -6.31 -23.62
N GLU A 21 7.26 -6.87 -24.03
CA GLU A 21 6.25 -7.44 -23.11
C GLU A 21 6.86 -8.49 -22.16
N GLN A 22 7.78 -9.31 -22.67
CA GLN A 22 8.47 -10.34 -21.89
C GLN A 22 9.41 -9.80 -20.80
N ASP A 23 9.73 -8.50 -20.83
CA ASP A 23 10.56 -7.84 -19.83
C ASP A 23 9.72 -7.28 -18.67
N ILE A 24 8.38 -7.37 -18.77
CA ILE A 24 7.46 -6.97 -17.70
C ILE A 24 7.41 -8.08 -16.65
N GLU A 25 7.77 -7.73 -15.44
CA GLU A 25 7.83 -8.66 -14.32
C GLU A 25 6.58 -8.55 -13.42
N LYS A 26 6.33 -9.61 -12.66
CA LYS A 26 5.16 -9.70 -11.77
C LYS A 26 5.30 -8.68 -10.64
N ASP A 27 4.19 -8.10 -10.18
CA ASP A 27 4.16 -7.14 -9.06
C ASP A 27 4.96 -5.83 -9.30
N GLU A 28 5.29 -5.52 -10.55
CA GLU A 28 5.73 -4.21 -11.00
C GLU A 28 4.61 -3.16 -10.87
N THR A 29 4.99 -1.91 -10.56
CA THR A 29 4.06 -0.78 -10.65
C THR A 29 4.13 -0.16 -12.03
N LEU A 30 2.99 -0.07 -12.71
CA LEU A 30 2.89 0.46 -14.06
C LEU A 30 2.02 1.72 -14.15
N GLU A 31 2.41 2.62 -15.05
CA GLU A 31 1.59 3.66 -15.64
C GLU A 31 1.19 3.20 -17.04
N PHE A 32 -0.06 3.45 -17.44
CA PHE A 32 -0.54 3.00 -18.73
C PHE A 32 -1.54 3.96 -19.37
N GLU A 33 -1.53 3.96 -20.69
CA GLU A 33 -2.50 4.62 -21.56
C GLU A 33 -3.20 3.53 -22.38
N VAL A 34 -4.50 3.67 -22.61
CA VAL A 34 -5.29 2.71 -23.40
C VAL A 34 -5.89 3.39 -24.62
N GLU A 35 -6.14 2.59 -25.65
CA GLU A 35 -6.82 3.03 -26.86
C GLU A 35 -8.31 3.33 -26.64
N ASP A 36 -8.99 3.80 -27.70
CA ASP A 36 -10.40 4.18 -27.68
C ASP A 36 -11.37 2.98 -27.67
N ASP A 37 -10.86 1.76 -27.82
CA ASP A 37 -11.59 0.50 -27.75
C ASP A 37 -11.93 0.07 -26.30
N VAL A 38 -11.39 0.79 -25.30
CA VAL A 38 -11.58 0.45 -23.88
C VAL A 38 -13.06 0.43 -23.50
N ASN A 39 -13.46 -0.65 -22.83
CA ASN A 39 -14.85 -0.87 -22.49
C ASN A 39 -15.35 0.12 -21.41
N SER A 40 -16.68 0.19 -21.27
CA SER A 40 -17.28 1.16 -20.35
C SER A 40 -16.94 0.93 -18.87
N THR A 41 -16.51 -0.27 -18.50
CA THR A 41 -16.14 -0.65 -17.13
C THR A 41 -14.64 -0.58 -16.87
N PHE A 42 -13.84 -0.16 -17.85
CA PHE A 42 -12.37 -0.12 -17.75
C PHE A 42 -11.75 -1.47 -17.34
N THR A 43 -12.33 -2.57 -17.85
CA THR A 43 -11.90 -3.95 -17.56
C THR A 43 -11.30 -4.67 -18.75
N ALA A 44 -11.46 -4.15 -19.98
CA ALA A 44 -10.87 -4.68 -21.20
C ALA A 44 -10.67 -3.56 -22.23
N GLY A 45 -9.66 -3.71 -23.08
CA GLY A 45 -9.23 -2.76 -24.11
C GLY A 45 -7.76 -3.01 -24.49
N THR A 46 -7.26 -2.22 -25.44
CA THR A 46 -5.87 -2.30 -25.92
C THR A 46 -5.00 -1.26 -25.24
N LEU A 47 -3.78 -1.64 -24.85
CA LEU A 47 -2.77 -0.74 -24.29
C LEU A 47 -2.10 0.05 -25.42
N ASP A 48 -2.12 1.38 -25.33
CA ASP A 48 -1.33 2.25 -26.22
C ASP A 48 0.11 2.36 -25.70
N LYS A 49 0.25 2.48 -24.38
CA LYS A 49 1.55 2.64 -23.72
C LYS A 49 1.56 2.06 -22.33
N VAL A 50 2.68 1.43 -21.97
CA VAL A 50 2.98 0.94 -20.62
C VAL A 50 4.35 1.48 -20.21
N THR A 51 4.41 2.11 -19.04
CA THR A 51 5.66 2.58 -18.44
C THR A 51 5.80 1.98 -17.06
N ILE A 52 6.88 1.26 -16.83
CA ILE A 52 7.28 0.72 -15.54
C ILE A 52 8.37 1.64 -14.99
N VAL A 53 8.22 2.01 -13.73
CA VAL A 53 9.12 2.95 -13.07
C VAL A 53 9.53 2.41 -11.71
N HIS A 54 10.81 2.11 -11.57
CA HIS A 54 11.37 1.75 -10.27
C HIS A 54 11.54 3.01 -9.42
N GLN A 55 10.98 2.99 -8.20
CA GLN A 55 11.09 4.09 -7.25
C GLN A 55 12.55 4.34 -6.82
N VAL A 56 13.32 3.25 -6.72
CA VAL A 56 14.75 3.30 -6.45
C VAL A 56 15.46 2.09 -7.07
N LYS A 57 16.62 2.34 -7.66
CA LYS A 57 17.54 1.36 -8.22
C LYS A 57 18.95 1.68 -7.73
N GLY A 58 19.55 0.80 -6.95
CA GLY A 58 20.85 1.05 -6.34
C GLY A 58 21.14 0.18 -5.12
N PRO A 59 22.24 0.48 -4.40
CA PRO A 59 22.68 -0.32 -3.27
C PRO A 59 21.75 -0.21 -2.07
N VAL A 60 21.54 -1.34 -1.40
CA VAL A 60 21.05 -1.40 -0.03
C VAL A 60 21.99 -0.59 0.85
N SER A 61 21.50 0.52 1.39
CA SER A 61 22.23 1.40 2.29
C SER A 61 22.11 0.98 3.75
N GLN A 62 21.08 0.19 4.09
CA GLN A 62 20.87 -0.38 5.42
C GLN A 62 20.15 -1.71 5.30
N ALA A 63 20.76 -2.79 5.77
CA ALA A 63 20.15 -4.12 5.77
C ALA A 63 18.97 -4.20 6.75
N PHE A 64 18.00 -5.05 6.43
CA PHE A 64 16.82 -5.27 7.25
C PHE A 64 17.16 -5.99 8.57
N SER A 65 16.47 -5.63 9.65
CA SER A 65 16.35 -6.41 10.88
C SER A 65 15.00 -6.19 11.54
N ALA A 66 14.65 -6.99 12.54
CA ALA A 66 13.38 -6.86 13.26
C ALA A 66 13.13 -5.47 13.88
N THR A 67 14.18 -4.68 14.13
CA THR A 67 14.08 -3.34 14.73
C THR A 67 14.46 -2.22 13.78
N THR A 68 14.94 -2.55 12.57
CA THR A 68 15.54 -1.58 11.65
C THR A 68 15.08 -1.89 10.24
N PRO A 69 14.35 -1.00 9.57
CA PRO A 69 13.84 -1.27 8.24
C PRO A 69 14.95 -1.29 7.20
N LEU A 70 14.70 -2.00 6.10
CA LEU A 70 15.54 -1.99 4.91
C LEU A 70 15.62 -0.57 4.35
N GLN A 71 16.80 -0.14 3.91
CA GLN A 71 16.94 1.07 3.14
C GLN A 71 17.76 0.84 1.87
N VAL A 72 17.33 1.49 0.78
CA VAL A 72 18.03 1.52 -0.51
C VAL A 72 18.27 2.97 -0.87
N LEU A 73 19.52 3.37 -1.12
CA LEU A 73 19.91 4.77 -1.32
C LEU A 73 19.26 5.74 -0.31
N GLY A 74 19.28 5.37 0.99
CA GLY A 74 18.74 6.16 2.09
C GLY A 74 17.20 6.25 2.15
N GLN A 75 16.49 5.53 1.28
CA GLN A 75 15.02 5.45 1.28
C GLN A 75 14.58 4.25 2.10
N THR A 76 13.67 4.44 3.05
CA THR A 76 13.07 3.35 3.80
C THR A 76 12.12 2.55 2.92
N ILE A 77 12.32 1.23 2.90
CA ILE A 77 11.47 0.28 2.17
C ILE A 77 10.61 -0.45 3.19
N GLU A 78 9.29 -0.28 3.09
CA GLU A 78 8.32 -1.09 3.82
C GLU A 78 8.04 -2.36 3.03
N VAL A 79 8.36 -3.50 3.66
CA VAL A 79 8.09 -4.83 3.13
C VAL A 79 6.93 -5.45 3.89
N THR A 80 5.97 -6.00 3.15
CA THR A 80 4.86 -6.79 3.69
C THR A 80 5.00 -8.24 3.25
N GLY A 81 4.14 -9.14 3.75
CA GLY A 81 4.10 -10.52 3.29
C GLY A 81 3.74 -10.68 1.81
N ASP A 82 3.21 -9.62 1.18
CA ASP A 82 2.79 -9.60 -0.23
C ASP A 82 3.85 -8.99 -1.16
N THR A 83 4.94 -8.46 -0.61
CA THR A 83 6.05 -7.95 -1.42
C THR A 83 6.77 -9.13 -2.06
N PHE A 84 6.87 -9.13 -3.39
CA PHE A 84 7.62 -10.14 -4.14
C PHE A 84 9.11 -9.81 -4.09
N ILE A 85 9.94 -10.74 -3.59
CA ILE A 85 11.38 -10.54 -3.43
C ILE A 85 12.12 -11.71 -4.06
N GLU A 86 13.06 -11.43 -4.96
CA GLU A 86 13.87 -12.46 -5.62
C GLU A 86 15.30 -12.01 -5.91
N ASP A 87 16.16 -13.00 -6.17
CA ASP A 87 17.51 -12.79 -6.68
C ASP A 87 17.55 -12.72 -8.21
N SER A 88 18.72 -12.41 -8.77
CA SER A 88 18.95 -12.32 -10.21
C SER A 88 18.81 -13.66 -10.97
N ASN A 89 18.51 -14.75 -10.26
CA ASN A 89 18.24 -16.08 -10.82
C ASN A 89 16.78 -16.50 -10.60
N ASN A 90 15.91 -15.56 -10.22
CA ASN A 90 14.49 -15.73 -9.91
C ASN A 90 14.24 -16.68 -8.72
N SER A 91 15.19 -16.73 -7.77
CA SER A 91 15.04 -17.43 -6.50
C SER A 91 14.39 -16.51 -5.49
N THR A 92 13.31 -16.94 -4.85
CA THR A 92 12.65 -16.15 -3.80
C THR A 92 13.59 -15.85 -2.64
N LEU A 93 13.61 -14.59 -2.23
CA LEU A 93 14.35 -14.08 -1.07
C LEU A 93 13.39 -13.59 0.02
N THR A 94 13.95 -13.31 1.19
CA THR A 94 13.35 -12.52 2.25
C THR A 94 14.15 -11.22 2.45
N PRO A 95 13.60 -10.20 3.11
CA PRO A 95 14.35 -8.95 3.36
C PRO A 95 15.66 -9.15 4.12
N SER A 96 15.75 -10.21 4.93
CA SER A 96 16.94 -10.55 5.71
C SER A 96 18.07 -11.15 4.89
N ASP A 97 17.79 -11.58 3.64
CA ASP A 97 18.82 -12.10 2.74
C ASP A 97 19.61 -10.95 2.07
N LEU A 98 19.04 -9.75 2.03
CA LEU A 98 19.65 -8.55 1.45
C LEU A 98 20.64 -7.90 2.42
N SER A 99 21.89 -7.77 1.97
CA SER A 99 23.01 -7.18 2.67
C SER A 99 23.32 -5.76 2.19
N VAL A 100 23.97 -4.96 3.03
CA VAL A 100 24.44 -3.63 2.64
C VAL A 100 25.39 -3.75 1.45
N GLY A 101 25.12 -2.97 0.40
CA GLY A 101 25.87 -2.96 -0.86
C GLY A 101 25.24 -3.79 -1.97
N ASP A 102 24.32 -4.70 -1.67
CA ASP A 102 23.58 -5.45 -2.69
C ASP A 102 22.78 -4.48 -3.55
N ILE A 103 22.83 -4.66 -4.88
CA ILE A 103 22.13 -3.76 -5.79
C ILE A 103 20.73 -4.30 -5.99
N VAL A 104 19.73 -3.44 -5.81
CA VAL A 104 18.33 -3.83 -5.95
C VAL A 104 17.56 -2.85 -6.83
N GLU A 105 16.54 -3.36 -7.50
CA GLU A 105 15.47 -2.61 -8.16
C GLU A 105 14.21 -2.71 -7.29
N VAL A 106 13.58 -1.57 -6.98
CA VAL A 106 12.40 -1.53 -6.11
C VAL A 106 11.24 -0.88 -6.83
N SER A 107 10.19 -1.67 -7.04
CA SER A 107 8.87 -1.22 -7.50
C SER A 107 7.91 -1.12 -6.32
N GLY A 108 7.02 -0.15 -6.38
CA GLY A 108 6.11 0.13 -5.27
C GLY A 108 5.58 1.56 -5.28
N VAL A 109 4.81 1.86 -4.24
CA VAL A 109 4.16 3.16 -4.06
C VAL A 109 4.80 3.92 -2.92
N ARG A 110 5.08 5.20 -3.16
CA ARG A 110 5.73 6.08 -2.19
C ARG A 110 4.69 6.89 -1.42
N ASP A 111 4.95 6.96 -0.13
CA ASP A 111 4.14 7.55 0.92
C ASP A 111 4.56 9.04 1.16
N THR A 112 3.74 9.84 1.86
CA THR A 112 4.07 11.26 2.13
C THR A 112 5.32 11.47 2.97
N ASN A 113 5.64 10.51 3.84
CA ASN A 113 6.84 10.49 4.68
C ASN A 113 8.09 10.06 3.88
N GLY A 114 7.92 9.69 2.61
CA GLY A 114 8.97 9.23 1.73
C GLY A 114 9.30 7.74 1.89
N ILE A 115 8.46 6.95 2.53
CA ILE A 115 8.63 5.50 2.61
C ILE A 115 8.12 4.86 1.32
N ILE A 116 8.80 3.84 0.81
CA ILE A 116 8.34 3.06 -0.34
C ILE A 116 7.71 1.79 0.19
N ARG A 117 6.41 1.62 0.01
CA ARG A 117 5.76 0.32 0.21
C ARG A 117 5.99 -0.51 -1.04
N ALA A 118 6.90 -1.48 -0.93
CA ALA A 118 7.37 -2.26 -2.06
C ALA A 118 6.31 -3.30 -2.49
N THR A 119 6.04 -3.35 -3.79
CA THR A 119 5.32 -4.45 -4.42
C THR A 119 6.31 -5.50 -4.92
N ARG A 120 7.47 -5.06 -5.41
CA ARG A 120 8.57 -5.93 -5.85
C ARG A 120 9.94 -5.38 -5.45
N LEU A 121 10.85 -6.28 -5.09
CA LEU A 121 12.26 -6.01 -4.89
C LEU A 121 13.10 -7.12 -5.53
N GLU A 122 13.93 -6.77 -6.50
CA GLU A 122 14.85 -7.71 -7.15
C GLU A 122 16.29 -7.39 -6.81
N GLU A 123 17.04 -8.36 -6.29
CA GLU A 123 18.49 -8.27 -6.22
C GLU A 123 19.11 -8.51 -7.61
N LYS A 124 19.92 -7.56 -8.07
CA LYS A 124 20.58 -7.61 -9.37
C LYS A 124 21.99 -8.15 -9.25
N GLY A 125 22.42 -8.88 -10.28
CA GLY A 125 23.75 -9.45 -10.32
C GLY A 125 24.85 -8.38 -10.34
N PRO A 126 26.08 -8.72 -9.92
CA PRO A 126 27.18 -7.77 -9.88
C PRO A 126 27.47 -7.16 -11.26
N GLY A 127 27.22 -5.86 -11.40
CA GLY A 127 27.50 -5.11 -12.63
C GLY A 127 26.34 -5.04 -13.63
N ASP A 128 25.21 -5.71 -13.36
CA ASP A 128 24.02 -5.65 -14.21
C ASP A 128 23.38 -4.27 -14.21
N VAL A 129 23.53 -3.55 -13.10
CA VAL A 129 23.05 -2.18 -12.91
C VAL A 129 24.22 -1.21 -12.89
N THR A 130 24.34 -0.40 -13.94
CA THR A 130 25.38 0.63 -14.08
C THR A 130 24.85 2.06 -13.88
N VAL A 131 23.53 2.23 -13.96
CA VAL A 131 22.81 3.48 -13.71
C VAL A 131 21.92 3.27 -12.50
N TRP A 132 22.15 4.05 -11.46
CA TRP A 132 21.26 4.15 -10.31
C TRP A 132 20.14 5.14 -10.59
N GLN A 133 18.97 4.86 -10.04
CA GLN A 133 17.80 5.72 -10.12
C GLN A 133 17.26 5.98 -8.72
N LEU A 134 16.80 7.21 -8.47
CA LEU A 134 16.08 7.56 -7.26
C LEU A 134 14.99 8.58 -7.57
N ILE A 135 13.75 8.22 -7.28
CA ILE A 135 12.59 9.11 -7.38
C ILE A 135 12.18 9.56 -5.99
N GLY A 136 11.97 10.85 -5.79
CA GLY A 136 11.41 11.35 -4.54
C GLY A 136 11.34 12.87 -4.45
N LYS A 137 10.82 13.37 -3.33
CA LYS A 137 10.68 14.81 -3.08
C LYS A 137 12.04 15.44 -2.75
N VAL A 138 12.33 16.57 -3.38
CA VAL A 138 13.47 17.42 -3.09
C VAL A 138 13.37 17.93 -1.65
N GLY A 139 14.36 17.61 -0.84
CA GLY A 139 14.57 18.14 0.50
C GLY A 139 15.38 19.44 0.47
N THR A 140 16.45 19.52 1.26
CA THR A 140 17.28 20.73 1.34
C THR A 140 17.98 20.99 0.01
N VAL A 141 17.98 22.23 -0.50
CA VAL A 141 18.68 22.63 -1.74
C VAL A 141 19.80 23.63 -1.40
N ASN A 142 21.03 23.30 -1.80
CA ASN A 142 22.23 24.14 -1.61
C ASN A 142 22.69 24.71 -2.96
N GLY A 143 21.93 25.68 -3.47
CA GLY A 143 22.20 26.29 -4.78
C GLY A 143 22.22 25.23 -5.88
N THR A 144 23.29 25.21 -6.70
CA THR A 144 23.53 24.21 -7.75
C THR A 144 24.58 23.18 -7.33
N THR A 145 24.88 23.06 -6.04
CA THR A 145 25.91 22.15 -5.53
C THR A 145 25.30 20.81 -5.16
N SER A 146 24.27 20.81 -4.32
CA SER A 146 23.63 19.60 -3.85
C SER A 146 22.18 19.83 -3.46
N PHE A 147 21.43 18.75 -3.38
CA PHE A 147 20.15 18.68 -2.71
C PHE A 147 19.99 17.33 -2.00
N THR A 148 18.87 17.11 -1.31
CA THR A 148 18.57 15.80 -0.70
C THR A 148 17.27 15.21 -1.24
N ILE A 149 17.15 13.87 -1.20
CA ILE A 149 15.89 13.14 -1.32
C ILE A 149 15.79 12.22 -0.10
N GLY A 150 14.85 12.50 0.81
CA GLY A 150 14.88 11.90 2.14
C GLY A 150 16.23 12.14 2.80
N ASN A 151 16.90 11.06 3.22
CA ASN A 151 18.23 11.10 3.84
C ASN A 151 19.40 11.08 2.84
N GLN A 152 19.12 10.89 1.53
CA GLN A 152 20.15 10.77 0.52
C GLN A 152 20.65 12.15 0.07
N ALA A 153 21.93 12.43 0.24
CA ALA A 153 22.56 13.60 -0.36
C ALA A 153 22.88 13.34 -1.84
N ILE A 154 22.54 14.30 -2.70
CA ILE A 154 22.74 14.23 -4.15
C ILE A 154 23.52 15.46 -4.58
N GLN A 155 24.69 15.27 -5.18
CA GLN A 155 25.43 16.34 -5.81
C GLN A 155 24.94 16.52 -7.24
N PHE A 156 24.83 17.76 -7.71
CA PHE A 156 24.43 18.01 -9.10
C PHE A 156 25.45 17.45 -10.07
N ASN A 157 26.74 17.42 -9.70
CA ASN A 157 27.83 16.98 -10.57
C ASN A 157 27.85 17.73 -11.93
N GLY A 158 27.50 19.03 -11.91
CA GLY A 158 27.35 19.84 -13.11
C GLY A 158 26.09 19.55 -13.95
N THR A 159 25.27 18.57 -13.57
CA THR A 159 23.97 18.28 -14.20
C THR A 159 23.03 19.45 -13.99
N THR A 160 22.36 19.89 -15.05
CA THR A 160 21.34 20.94 -14.99
C THR A 160 19.96 20.29 -14.89
N PRO A 161 19.15 20.58 -13.86
CA PRO A 161 17.80 20.04 -13.77
C PRO A 161 16.93 20.46 -14.96
N ARG A 162 16.15 19.51 -15.49
CA ARG A 162 15.18 19.74 -16.56
C ARG A 162 13.75 19.57 -16.04
N ASP A 163 12.82 20.25 -16.71
CA ASP A 163 11.38 20.24 -16.37
C ASP A 163 11.06 20.79 -14.96
N CYS A 164 12.03 21.46 -14.34
CA CYS A 164 11.95 21.99 -12.97
C CYS A 164 11.57 23.48 -12.90
N GLY A 165 11.09 24.08 -14.00
CA GLY A 165 10.94 25.53 -14.08
C GLY A 165 12.29 26.24 -14.01
N THR A 166 12.42 27.27 -13.16
CA THR A 166 13.66 28.08 -13.07
C THR A 166 14.74 27.48 -12.15
N ALA A 167 14.35 26.66 -11.18
CA ALA A 167 15.25 26.02 -10.20
C ALA A 167 14.52 24.90 -9.45
N LEU A 168 15.27 23.94 -8.88
CA LEU A 168 14.71 22.95 -7.96
C LEU A 168 14.11 23.63 -6.74
N THR A 169 12.91 23.19 -6.37
CA THR A 169 12.18 23.69 -5.19
C THR A 169 11.94 22.56 -4.19
N VAL A 170 12.01 22.89 -2.89
CA VAL A 170 11.72 21.93 -1.82
C VAL A 170 10.29 21.41 -1.97
N GLY A 171 10.12 20.08 -1.86
CA GLY A 171 8.84 19.39 -2.00
C GLY A 171 8.52 18.95 -3.44
N GLN A 172 9.24 19.44 -4.44
CA GLN A 172 9.07 19.01 -5.84
C GLN A 172 9.56 17.57 -6.01
N THR A 173 8.82 16.74 -6.75
CA THR A 173 9.25 15.37 -7.06
C THR A 173 10.25 15.38 -8.21
N VAL A 174 11.35 14.65 -8.05
CA VAL A 174 12.37 14.48 -9.08
C VAL A 174 12.73 13.02 -9.27
N LYS A 175 13.09 12.66 -10.49
CA LYS A 175 13.81 11.43 -10.85
C LYS A 175 15.28 11.78 -11.08
N VAL A 176 16.16 11.13 -10.34
CA VAL A 176 17.61 11.31 -10.45
C VAL A 176 18.22 10.05 -11.03
N LYS A 177 19.02 10.20 -12.09
CA LYS A 177 19.90 9.13 -12.60
C LYS A 177 21.35 9.47 -12.30
N ALA A 178 22.13 8.46 -11.91
CA ALA A 178 23.55 8.60 -11.60
C ALA A 178 24.33 7.34 -12.03
N SER A 179 25.59 7.49 -12.43
CA SER A 179 26.45 6.32 -12.62
C SER A 179 26.76 5.65 -11.27
N ALA A 180 26.85 4.33 -11.24
CA ALA A 180 27.20 3.61 -10.02
C ALA A 180 28.49 4.13 -9.37
N VAL A 181 28.46 4.39 -8.06
CA VAL A 181 29.61 4.89 -7.29
C VAL A 181 30.37 3.74 -6.66
N SER A 182 31.63 3.53 -7.08
CA SER A 182 32.48 2.49 -6.50
C SER A 182 32.76 2.75 -5.02
N GLY A 183 32.56 1.74 -4.17
CA GLY A 183 32.80 1.81 -2.74
C GLY A 183 31.75 2.61 -1.94
N TYR A 184 30.61 2.93 -2.55
CA TYR A 184 29.51 3.61 -1.89
C TYR A 184 29.07 2.87 -0.61
N SER A 185 28.90 3.63 0.46
CA SER A 185 28.30 3.19 1.72
C SER A 185 27.07 4.01 2.06
N GLY A 186 26.16 3.45 2.87
CA GLY A 186 24.97 4.16 3.30
C GLY A 186 25.29 5.51 3.96
N GLY A 187 24.70 6.59 3.45
CA GLY A 187 24.92 7.96 3.90
C GLY A 187 25.95 8.75 3.08
N ASP A 188 26.71 8.11 2.20
CA ASP A 188 27.58 8.81 1.26
C ASP A 188 26.75 9.64 0.26
N PRO A 189 27.25 10.81 -0.20
CA PRO A 189 26.58 11.56 -1.25
C PRO A 189 26.70 10.84 -2.61
N ILE A 190 25.63 10.87 -3.40
CA ILE A 190 25.69 10.52 -4.82
C ILE A 190 26.44 11.64 -5.54
N THR A 191 27.65 11.34 -6.02
CA THR A 191 28.59 12.31 -6.62
C THR A 191 28.65 12.26 -8.15
N SER A 192 27.94 11.29 -8.74
CA SER A 192 28.02 10.89 -10.14
C SER A 192 26.71 11.12 -10.90
N THR A 193 25.89 12.07 -10.45
CA THR A 193 24.61 12.40 -11.08
C THR A 193 24.79 12.74 -12.56
N THR A 194 23.91 12.19 -13.39
CA THR A 194 23.89 12.35 -14.85
C THR A 194 22.59 12.93 -15.37
N ASP A 195 21.47 12.75 -14.66
CA ASP A 195 20.19 13.38 -14.98
C ASP A 195 19.43 13.77 -13.72
N ILE A 196 18.74 14.92 -13.77
CA ILE A 196 17.82 15.39 -12.75
C ILE A 196 16.58 15.90 -13.49
N GLU A 197 15.52 15.12 -13.47
CA GLU A 197 14.24 15.45 -14.11
C GLU A 197 13.19 15.72 -13.04
N CYS A 198 12.53 16.87 -13.11
CA CYS A 198 11.31 17.06 -12.32
C CYS A 198 10.15 16.34 -13.01
N VAL A 199 9.52 15.44 -12.27
CA VAL A 199 8.41 14.62 -12.78
C VAL A 199 7.10 15.11 -12.18
N ASN A 200 6.06 15.14 -12.98
CA ASN A 200 4.71 15.41 -12.49
C ASN A 200 4.24 14.21 -11.65
N THR A 201 3.46 14.51 -10.61
CA THR A 201 2.80 13.51 -9.79
C THR A 201 1.32 13.46 -10.13
N GLY A 202 0.71 12.28 -10.02
CA GLY A 202 -0.68 12.07 -10.42
C GLY A 202 -0.87 11.90 -11.92
N LEU A 203 -2.12 11.87 -12.36
CA LEU A 203 -2.47 11.66 -13.77
C LEU A 203 -2.32 12.96 -14.54
N ASP A 204 -1.81 12.89 -15.78
CA ASP A 204 -1.67 14.06 -16.64
C ASP A 204 -3.01 14.44 -17.29
N PRO A 205 -3.65 15.58 -16.92
CA PRO A 205 -4.88 16.03 -17.59
C PRO A 205 -4.64 16.53 -19.03
N SER A 206 -3.39 16.69 -19.47
CA SER A 206 -3.06 17.14 -20.83
C SER A 206 -3.37 16.08 -21.89
N VAL A 207 -3.39 14.79 -21.52
CA VAL A 207 -3.77 13.68 -22.40
C VAL A 207 -5.26 13.67 -22.76
N ILE A 208 -6.08 14.47 -22.07
CA ILE A 208 -7.52 14.56 -22.33
C ILE A 208 -7.75 15.27 -23.68
N PRO A 209 -8.41 14.63 -24.67
CA PRO A 209 -8.60 15.21 -26.00
C PRO A 209 -9.32 16.55 -26.00
N ASP A 210 -9.00 17.40 -26.97
CA ASP A 210 -9.68 18.67 -27.16
C ASP A 210 -11.18 18.47 -27.45
N GLY A 211 -12.02 19.28 -26.81
CA GLY A 211 -13.47 19.12 -26.83
C GLY A 211 -14.04 18.21 -25.73
N GLN A 212 -13.19 17.47 -25.01
CA GLN A 212 -13.59 16.75 -23.79
C GLN A 212 -13.23 17.53 -22.53
N THR A 213 -14.08 17.44 -21.51
CA THR A 213 -13.85 18.05 -20.19
C THR A 213 -13.32 17.07 -19.17
N THR A 214 -13.48 15.77 -19.44
CA THR A 214 -13.08 14.68 -18.55
C THR A 214 -12.68 13.44 -19.34
N LEU A 215 -11.78 12.63 -18.78
CA LEU A 215 -11.39 11.31 -19.31
C LEU A 215 -11.56 10.27 -18.20
N LYS A 216 -11.86 9.01 -18.55
CA LYS A 216 -11.87 7.94 -17.55
C LYS A 216 -10.43 7.65 -17.14
N ALA A 217 -10.21 7.43 -15.86
CA ALA A 217 -8.91 7.06 -15.35
C ALA A 217 -9.03 6.19 -14.10
N THR A 218 -7.96 5.45 -13.82
CA THR A 218 -7.76 4.73 -12.58
C THR A 218 -6.42 5.16 -11.97
N MET A 219 -6.32 5.12 -10.66
CA MET A 219 -5.04 5.26 -9.97
C MET A 219 -5.02 4.37 -8.74
N GLU A 220 -3.96 3.57 -8.63
CA GLU A 220 -3.62 2.84 -7.42
C GLU A 220 -2.57 3.61 -6.61
N GLY A 221 -2.74 3.61 -5.29
CA GLY A 221 -1.81 4.26 -4.38
C GLY A 221 -2.15 4.00 -2.92
N VAL A 222 -1.37 4.61 -2.05
CA VAL A 222 -1.66 4.66 -0.61
C VAL A 222 -2.35 5.99 -0.31
N ILE A 223 -3.44 5.95 0.48
CA ILE A 223 -4.19 7.15 0.87
C ILE A 223 -3.32 8.09 1.69
N GLU A 224 -3.32 9.35 1.26
CA GLU A 224 -2.67 10.48 1.91
C GLU A 224 -3.62 11.64 2.10
N ASN A 225 -3.38 12.49 3.11
CA ASN A 225 -4.13 13.74 3.34
C ASN A 225 -5.65 13.55 3.30
N LEU A 226 -6.16 12.45 3.86
CA LEU A 226 -7.59 12.20 3.95
C LEU A 226 -8.28 13.37 4.65
N ASN A 227 -9.27 13.95 3.95
CA ASN A 227 -10.13 15.00 4.47
C ASN A 227 -11.57 14.53 4.40
N GLU A 228 -12.06 13.99 5.52
CA GLU A 228 -13.42 13.45 5.61
C GLU A 228 -14.52 14.51 5.45
N THR A 229 -14.21 15.78 5.70
CA THR A 229 -15.17 16.88 5.55
C THR A 229 -15.30 17.30 4.09
N ALA A 230 -14.17 17.48 3.40
CA ALA A 230 -14.14 17.81 1.98
C ALA A 230 -14.45 16.60 1.09
N LYS A 231 -14.38 15.38 1.65
CA LYS A 231 -14.46 14.10 0.93
C LYS A 231 -13.39 14.00 -0.17
N THR A 232 -12.15 14.26 0.22
CA THR A 232 -10.98 14.16 -0.67
C THR A 232 -9.82 13.42 0.00
N PHE A 233 -8.98 12.77 -0.79
CA PHE A 233 -7.65 12.30 -0.38
C PHE A 233 -6.68 12.39 -1.56
N VAL A 234 -5.42 12.04 -1.35
CA VAL A 234 -4.37 12.06 -2.35
C VAL A 234 -3.80 10.66 -2.55
N LEU A 235 -3.53 10.27 -3.80
CA LEU A 235 -2.78 9.06 -4.19
C LEU A 235 -1.63 9.48 -5.08
N ASN A 236 -0.37 9.25 -4.70
CA ASN A 236 0.80 9.59 -5.53
C ASN A 236 0.74 11.03 -6.10
N GLY A 237 0.25 12.01 -5.32
CA GLY A 237 0.05 13.41 -5.73
C GLY A 237 -1.24 13.71 -6.51
N GLN A 238 -1.98 12.69 -6.96
CA GLN A 238 -3.31 12.85 -7.56
C GLN A 238 -4.35 13.14 -6.48
N THR A 239 -5.06 14.26 -6.59
CA THR A 239 -6.23 14.50 -5.73
C THR A 239 -7.41 13.66 -6.20
N ILE A 240 -7.98 12.90 -5.28
CA ILE A 240 -9.18 12.09 -5.44
C ILE A 240 -10.34 12.78 -4.73
N ASP A 241 -11.44 13.00 -5.44
CA ASP A 241 -12.72 13.49 -4.89
C ASP A 241 -13.71 12.33 -4.84
N TYR A 242 -14.18 11.98 -3.64
CA TYR A 242 -15.15 10.91 -3.39
C TYR A 242 -16.46 11.46 -2.78
N SER A 243 -16.76 12.73 -3.02
CA SER A 243 -18.01 13.38 -2.53
C SER A 243 -19.28 12.94 -3.27
N GLY A 244 -19.12 12.27 -4.42
CA GLY A 244 -20.21 11.76 -5.26
C GLY A 244 -20.80 10.43 -4.76
N VAL A 245 -21.48 9.74 -5.67
CA VAL A 245 -21.87 8.34 -5.43
C VAL A 245 -20.67 7.47 -5.76
N THR A 246 -20.02 6.95 -4.72
CA THR A 246 -18.84 6.09 -4.83
C THR A 246 -19.17 4.68 -4.36
N GLU A 247 -18.93 3.70 -5.23
CA GLU A 247 -18.97 2.28 -4.89
C GLU A 247 -17.69 1.88 -4.15
N TYR A 248 -17.82 1.11 -3.07
CA TYR A 248 -16.68 0.55 -2.35
C TYR A 248 -16.58 -0.96 -2.60
N ARG A 249 -15.36 -1.48 -2.73
CA ARG A 249 -15.07 -2.90 -2.95
C ARG A 249 -13.95 -3.36 -2.02
N ASN A 250 -14.05 -4.57 -1.47
CA ASN A 250 -13.12 -5.12 -0.47
C ASN A 250 -13.00 -4.26 0.80
N GLY A 251 -14.05 -3.53 1.16
CA GLY A 251 -14.00 -2.51 2.21
C GLY A 251 -15.12 -1.49 2.08
N SER A 252 -15.16 -0.55 3.02
CA SER A 252 -16.21 0.46 3.15
C SER A 252 -15.65 1.89 3.20
N ALA A 253 -16.54 2.89 3.23
CA ALA A 253 -16.14 4.28 3.47
C ALA A 253 -15.44 4.49 4.83
N LEU A 254 -15.72 3.63 5.83
CA LEU A 254 -15.08 3.68 7.16
C LEU A 254 -13.64 3.16 7.14
N ASP A 255 -13.25 2.43 6.10
CA ASP A 255 -11.91 1.91 5.92
C ASP A 255 -10.97 2.89 5.20
N LEU A 256 -11.48 4.04 4.74
CA LEU A 256 -10.66 5.11 4.21
C LEU A 256 -9.85 5.71 5.38
N LEU A 257 -8.59 5.32 5.47
CA LEU A 257 -7.61 5.81 6.44
C LEU A 257 -6.32 6.17 5.70
N ASN A 258 -5.54 7.12 6.23
CA ASN A 258 -4.19 7.32 5.71
C ASN A 258 -3.39 6.02 5.87
N GLY A 259 -2.64 5.64 4.84
CA GLY A 259 -1.94 4.34 4.81
C GLY A 259 -2.70 3.21 4.11
N ALA A 260 -4.02 3.33 3.93
CA ALA A 260 -4.78 2.33 3.19
C ALA A 260 -4.41 2.33 1.71
N LYS A 261 -4.10 1.16 1.15
CA LYS A 261 -3.84 1.01 -0.29
C LYS A 261 -5.14 0.77 -1.04
N VAL A 262 -5.42 1.67 -1.96
CA VAL A 262 -6.64 1.66 -2.74
C VAL A 262 -6.36 1.88 -4.21
N GLU A 263 -7.29 1.42 -5.03
CA GLU A 263 -7.47 1.88 -6.39
C GLU A 263 -8.71 2.76 -6.47
N ALA A 264 -8.56 3.97 -7.01
CA ALA A 264 -9.65 4.88 -7.32
C ALA A 264 -9.92 4.87 -8.83
N GLU A 265 -11.14 4.51 -9.23
CA GLU A 265 -11.62 4.61 -10.61
C GLU A 265 -12.62 5.77 -10.72
N GLY A 266 -12.49 6.56 -11.78
CA GLY A 266 -13.35 7.73 -11.94
C GLY A 266 -13.14 8.50 -13.23
N ARG A 267 -13.48 9.79 -13.18
CA ARG A 267 -13.26 10.73 -14.28
C ARG A 267 -12.26 11.81 -13.89
N LEU A 268 -11.12 11.85 -14.57
CA LEU A 268 -10.13 12.92 -14.44
C LEU A 268 -10.66 14.19 -15.12
N ARG A 269 -10.71 15.32 -14.40
CA ARG A 269 -11.23 16.59 -14.92
C ARG A 269 -10.12 17.47 -15.48
N LYS A 270 -10.21 17.82 -16.78
CA LYS A 270 -9.19 18.61 -17.50
C LYS A 270 -8.88 19.97 -16.86
N SER A 271 -9.89 20.64 -16.29
CA SER A 271 -9.73 21.99 -15.74
C SER A 271 -9.07 22.04 -14.36
N THR A 272 -9.15 20.96 -13.58
CA THR A 272 -8.67 20.93 -12.19
C THR A 272 -7.59 19.87 -11.94
N GLY A 273 -7.45 18.89 -12.83
CA GLY A 273 -6.60 17.72 -12.61
C GLY A 273 -7.10 16.80 -11.50
N VAL A 274 -8.35 16.96 -11.02
CA VAL A 274 -8.92 16.12 -9.94
C VAL A 274 -9.58 14.89 -10.56
N LEU A 275 -9.39 13.73 -9.93
CA LEU A 275 -10.07 12.48 -10.28
C LEU A 275 -11.35 12.34 -9.43
N GLU A 276 -12.51 12.47 -10.08
CA GLU A 276 -13.81 12.29 -9.45
C GLU A 276 -14.13 10.79 -9.38
N ALA A 277 -13.97 10.18 -8.21
CA ALA A 277 -14.05 8.74 -8.01
C ALA A 277 -15.51 8.25 -7.97
N THR A 278 -15.80 7.29 -8.84
CA THR A 278 -17.06 6.54 -8.84
C THR A 278 -16.93 5.18 -8.17
N LYS A 279 -15.70 4.68 -8.01
CA LYS A 279 -15.40 3.44 -7.29
C LYS A 279 -14.07 3.55 -6.57
N ILE A 280 -14.01 3.02 -5.35
CA ILE A 280 -12.78 2.82 -4.59
C ILE A 280 -12.70 1.34 -4.23
N LYS A 281 -11.62 0.68 -4.64
CA LYS A 281 -11.34 -0.72 -4.31
C LYS A 281 -10.15 -0.80 -3.37
N PHE A 282 -10.32 -1.39 -2.20
CA PHE A 282 -9.21 -1.69 -1.31
C PHE A 282 -8.38 -2.85 -1.88
N ARG A 283 -7.06 -2.64 -1.89
CA ARG A 283 -6.10 -3.61 -2.45
C ARG A 283 -5.62 -4.62 -1.43
N ASP A 284 -5.65 -4.24 -0.16
CA ASP A 284 -5.32 -5.14 0.94
C ASP A 284 -6.57 -5.69 1.62
N THR A 285 -6.44 -6.87 2.22
CA THR A 285 -7.53 -7.44 3.03
C THR A 285 -7.68 -6.63 4.31
N ARG A 286 -8.77 -5.89 4.43
CA ARG A 286 -9.11 -5.10 5.62
C ARG A 286 -9.21 -5.95 6.88
N PHE A 287 -8.78 -5.36 7.99
CA PHE A 287 -8.91 -5.88 9.33
C PHE A 287 -9.44 -4.78 10.24
N ARG A 288 -10.46 -5.10 11.04
CA ARG A 288 -10.92 -4.26 12.15
C ARG A 288 -11.20 -5.14 13.35
N ALA A 289 -10.79 -4.71 14.53
CA ALA A 289 -11.20 -5.33 15.77
C ALA A 289 -11.42 -4.28 16.85
N GLU A 290 -12.48 -4.45 17.62
CA GLU A 290 -12.65 -3.84 18.95
C GLU A 290 -12.59 -5.00 19.92
N TRP A 291 -11.46 -5.18 20.63
CA TRP A 291 -11.29 -6.37 21.48
C TRP A 291 -10.42 -6.15 22.73
N PRO A 292 -10.53 -7.02 23.75
CA PRO A 292 -9.80 -6.89 25.01
C PRO A 292 -8.30 -7.18 24.88
N VAL A 293 -7.46 -6.22 25.27
CA VAL A 293 -5.99 -6.33 25.28
C VAL A 293 -5.45 -6.24 26.71
N GLN A 294 -4.51 -7.12 27.06
CA GLN A 294 -3.88 -7.09 28.37
C GLN A 294 -2.76 -6.06 28.43
N ALA A 295 -2.55 -5.45 29.60
CA ALA A 295 -1.48 -4.48 29.78
C ALA A 295 -0.07 -5.05 29.51
N SER A 296 0.10 -6.37 29.67
CA SER A 296 1.34 -7.06 29.39
C SER A 296 1.65 -7.22 27.90
N ASP A 297 0.65 -7.13 27.03
CA ASP A 297 0.82 -7.37 25.60
C ASP A 297 1.30 -6.10 24.89
N LEU A 298 0.82 -4.93 25.31
CA LEU A 298 1.17 -3.61 24.73
C LEU A 298 1.96 -2.78 25.74
N THR A 299 3.29 -2.96 25.72
CA THR A 299 4.25 -2.28 26.61
C THR A 299 4.94 -1.09 25.93
N PRO A 300 5.52 -0.13 26.69
CA PRO A 300 6.13 1.06 26.12
C PRO A 300 7.27 0.76 25.13
N GLY A 301 7.26 1.42 23.97
CA GLY A 301 8.37 1.45 23.03
C GLY A 301 8.50 0.23 22.10
N ILE A 302 7.49 -0.64 22.06
CA ILE A 302 7.45 -1.76 21.12
C ILE A 302 7.03 -1.29 19.71
N SER A 303 7.36 -2.07 18.69
CA SER A 303 6.90 -1.86 17.30
C SER A 303 5.83 -2.86 16.87
N GLU A 304 5.67 -3.93 17.65
CA GLU A 304 4.66 -4.95 17.44
C GLU A 304 4.26 -5.59 18.76
N PHE A 305 3.04 -6.15 18.81
CA PHE A 305 2.54 -6.95 19.92
C PHE A 305 1.71 -8.11 19.38
N THR A 306 1.44 -9.11 20.22
CA THR A 306 0.65 -10.28 19.82
C THR A 306 -0.53 -10.46 20.75
N VAL A 307 -1.73 -10.60 20.20
CA VAL A 307 -2.96 -10.88 20.93
C VAL A 307 -3.65 -12.06 20.26
N ASN A 308 -3.99 -13.09 21.02
CA ASN A 308 -4.68 -14.29 20.54
C ASN A 308 -4.01 -14.98 19.34
N GLY A 309 -2.68 -14.84 19.21
CA GLY A 309 -1.90 -15.44 18.13
C GLY A 309 -1.90 -14.63 16.82
N LEU A 310 -2.46 -13.43 16.81
CA LEU A 310 -2.30 -12.45 15.74
C LEU A 310 -1.24 -11.41 16.16
N THR A 311 -0.33 -11.11 15.24
CA THR A 311 0.70 -10.10 15.43
C THR A 311 0.23 -8.78 14.86
N PHE A 312 0.26 -7.73 15.68
CA PHE A 312 -0.11 -6.36 15.32
C PHE A 312 1.18 -5.56 15.22
N ARG A 313 1.47 -5.04 14.03
CA ARG A 313 2.71 -4.34 13.73
C ARG A 313 2.40 -2.94 13.27
N LYS A 314 3.00 -1.95 13.93
CA LYS A 314 2.83 -0.56 13.53
C LYS A 314 3.55 -0.30 12.20
N THR A 315 2.98 0.59 11.41
CA THR A 315 3.53 1.11 10.16
C THR A 315 3.95 2.56 10.36
N SER A 316 4.46 3.22 9.31
CA SER A 316 4.65 4.67 9.32
C SER A 316 3.34 5.47 9.28
N PHE A 317 2.25 4.80 8.92
CA PHE A 317 0.92 5.39 8.79
C PHE A 317 0.02 5.14 9.98
N THR A 318 0.51 4.41 11.00
CA THR A 318 -0.28 4.14 12.18
C THR A 318 -0.65 5.45 12.87
N ASP A 319 -1.94 5.76 12.81
CA ASP A 319 -2.58 6.79 13.63
C ASP A 319 -2.73 6.24 15.05
N ASP A 320 -2.04 6.88 16.00
CA ASP A 320 -1.96 6.50 17.41
C ASP A 320 -2.14 7.75 18.27
N ASP A 321 -3.34 8.32 18.20
CA ASP A 321 -3.73 9.54 18.94
C ASP A 321 -3.55 9.39 20.47
N ASP A 322 -3.73 8.16 20.98
CA ASP A 322 -3.61 7.82 22.40
C ASP A 322 -2.15 7.50 22.81
N ASN A 323 -1.21 7.53 21.87
CA ASN A 323 0.22 7.24 22.07
C ASN A 323 0.50 5.86 22.70
N LEU A 324 -0.34 4.86 22.38
CA LEU A 324 -0.31 3.52 22.94
C LEU A 324 1.03 2.80 22.68
N PHE A 325 1.69 3.03 21.55
CA PHE A 325 3.02 2.47 21.30
C PHE A 325 4.13 3.16 22.10
N VAL A 326 3.93 4.40 22.54
CA VAL A 326 4.90 5.15 23.33
C VAL A 326 4.72 4.87 24.81
N THR A 327 3.48 4.92 25.31
CA THR A 327 3.18 4.80 26.75
C THR A 327 2.85 3.38 27.19
N GLY A 328 2.49 2.50 26.26
CA GLY A 328 1.88 1.20 26.58
C GLY A 328 0.55 1.35 27.33
N LEU A 329 0.03 0.22 27.78
CA LEU A 329 -1.18 0.15 28.61
C LEU A 329 -0.83 0.06 30.10
N SER A 330 -1.50 0.87 30.92
CA SER A 330 -1.34 0.84 32.40
C SER A 330 -2.24 -0.20 33.09
N THR A 331 -3.33 -0.55 32.44
CA THR A 331 -4.32 -1.55 32.86
C THR A 331 -4.85 -2.25 31.61
N ASN A 332 -5.54 -3.37 31.75
CA ASN A 332 -6.16 -4.03 30.60
C ASN A 332 -7.27 -3.12 30.04
N ARG A 333 -7.36 -3.00 28.72
CA ARG A 333 -8.30 -2.09 28.04
C ARG A 333 -8.97 -2.78 26.84
N GLN A 334 -10.05 -2.17 26.39
CA GLN A 334 -10.61 -2.43 25.07
C GLN A 334 -9.84 -1.58 24.06
N ILE A 335 -9.33 -2.19 23.00
CA ILE A 335 -8.56 -1.48 21.97
C ILE A 335 -9.29 -1.66 20.63
N GLU A 336 -9.54 -0.54 19.96
CA GLU A 336 -9.91 -0.52 18.56
C GLU A 336 -8.63 -0.56 17.71
N ILE A 337 -8.57 -1.48 16.76
CA ILE A 337 -7.46 -1.65 15.81
C ILE A 337 -8.05 -1.72 14.41
N ARG A 338 -7.58 -0.86 13.51
CA ARG A 338 -7.88 -0.93 12.08
C ARG A 338 -6.59 -1.05 11.28
N GLY A 339 -6.67 -1.76 10.17
CA GLY A 339 -5.54 -1.92 9.26
C GLY A 339 -5.81 -2.99 8.23
N PHE A 340 -4.76 -3.69 7.83
CA PHE A 340 -4.84 -4.73 6.82
C PHE A 340 -3.96 -5.93 7.15
N THR A 341 -4.26 -7.07 6.53
CA THR A 341 -3.42 -8.27 6.62
C THR A 341 -2.74 -8.56 5.28
N ASP A 342 -1.54 -9.11 5.34
CA ASP A 342 -0.93 -9.78 4.18
C ASP A 342 -1.65 -11.09 3.82
N ALA A 343 -1.24 -11.74 2.72
CA ALA A 343 -1.80 -13.01 2.27
C ALA A 343 -1.68 -14.12 3.31
N SER A 344 -0.69 -14.07 4.22
CA SER A 344 -0.57 -15.05 5.32
C SER A 344 -1.66 -14.88 6.38
N GLY A 345 -2.17 -13.66 6.53
CA GLY A 345 -3.21 -13.34 7.50
C GLY A 345 -2.77 -13.30 8.96
N THR A 346 -1.48 -13.52 9.25
CA THR A 346 -0.98 -13.65 10.63
C THR A 346 -0.51 -12.30 11.20
N THR A 347 -0.04 -11.41 10.33
CA THR A 347 0.29 -10.03 10.71
C THR A 347 -0.84 -9.10 10.28
N VAL A 348 -1.30 -8.27 11.20
CA VAL A 348 -2.08 -7.05 10.93
C VAL A 348 -1.11 -5.87 10.93
N TYR A 349 -1.01 -5.18 9.80
CA TYR A 349 -0.32 -3.90 9.66
C TYR A 349 -1.30 -2.81 10.05
N ILE A 350 -0.97 -2.05 11.09
CA ILE A 350 -1.89 -1.11 11.72
C ILE A 350 -1.90 0.21 10.97
N GLU A 351 -3.11 0.70 10.68
CA GLU A 351 -3.36 2.05 10.16
C GLU A 351 -3.94 2.96 11.25
N GLU A 352 -4.72 2.42 12.18
CA GLU A 352 -5.26 3.16 13.32
C GLU A 352 -5.29 2.25 14.56
N ILE A 353 -4.90 2.79 15.72
CA ILE A 353 -5.05 2.15 17.02
C ILE A 353 -5.59 3.16 18.04
N LYS A 354 -6.58 2.75 18.82
CA LYS A 354 -7.25 3.63 19.79
C LYS A 354 -7.66 2.89 21.05
N ASP A 355 -7.59 3.57 22.18
CA ASP A 355 -8.14 3.12 23.44
C ASP A 355 -9.66 3.35 23.49
N ASP A 356 -10.42 2.27 23.38
CA ASP A 356 -11.88 2.31 23.31
C ASP A 356 -12.57 2.06 24.68
N GLY A 357 -11.79 2.04 25.76
CA GLY A 357 -12.34 2.04 27.11
C GLY A 357 -12.05 0.78 27.93
N ASN A 358 -13.00 0.41 28.78
CA ASN A 358 -12.79 -0.64 29.78
C ASN A 358 -12.71 -2.02 29.12
N TYR A 359 -11.81 -2.86 29.62
CA TYR A 359 -11.68 -4.26 29.21
C TYR A 359 -13.02 -5.01 29.32
N ASP A 360 -13.58 -5.42 28.19
CA ASP A 360 -14.84 -6.16 28.13
C ASP A 360 -14.74 -7.34 27.15
N VAL A 361 -14.77 -8.56 27.69
CA VAL A 361 -14.74 -9.78 26.87
C VAL A 361 -16.10 -10.09 26.24
N SER A 362 -17.16 -9.39 26.61
CA SER A 362 -18.54 -9.61 26.12
C SER A 362 -18.99 -8.63 25.04
N ASP A 363 -18.17 -7.62 24.73
CA ASP A 363 -18.38 -6.68 23.61
C ASP A 363 -17.15 -6.72 22.70
N VAL A 364 -17.07 -7.77 21.89
CA VAL A 364 -16.03 -7.92 20.87
C VAL A 364 -16.65 -7.76 19.50
N ARG A 365 -15.94 -7.04 18.63
CA ARG A 365 -16.24 -6.92 17.20
C ARG A 365 -15.01 -7.26 16.40
N ILE A 366 -15.18 -7.96 15.29
CA ILE A 366 -14.08 -8.28 14.39
C ILE A 366 -14.56 -8.39 12.95
N ARG A 367 -13.90 -7.64 12.08
CA ARG A 367 -13.91 -7.86 10.63
C ARG A 367 -12.56 -8.41 10.20
N ALA A 368 -12.56 -9.60 9.64
CA ALA A 368 -11.35 -10.21 9.06
C ALA A 368 -11.72 -11.23 7.99
N SER A 369 -10.73 -11.89 7.38
CA SER A 369 -11.00 -12.95 6.40
C SER A 369 -10.96 -14.35 6.99
N VAL A 370 -11.78 -15.22 6.40
CA VAL A 370 -11.93 -16.62 6.77
C VAL A 370 -10.68 -17.41 6.37
N ASP A 371 -10.12 -18.18 7.30
CA ASP A 371 -8.84 -18.88 7.10
C ASP A 371 -8.94 -20.01 6.07
N SER A 372 -10.04 -20.74 6.09
CA SER A 372 -10.28 -21.88 5.19
C SER A 372 -11.77 -22.14 5.03
N THR A 373 -12.16 -22.76 3.90
CA THR A 373 -13.55 -23.14 3.66
C THR A 373 -14.06 -24.04 4.79
N PRO A 374 -15.14 -23.65 5.50
CA PRO A 374 -15.62 -24.42 6.66
C PRO A 374 -16.06 -25.83 6.29
N THR A 375 -15.78 -26.78 7.17
CA THR A 375 -16.34 -28.14 7.11
C THR A 375 -17.51 -28.34 8.07
N SER A 376 -17.72 -27.38 8.97
CA SER A 376 -18.85 -27.28 9.90
C SER A 376 -19.90 -26.32 9.33
N THR A 377 -21.15 -26.47 9.78
CA THR A 377 -22.27 -25.57 9.45
C THR A 377 -22.69 -24.69 10.64
N THR A 378 -21.96 -24.78 11.75
CA THR A 378 -22.20 -24.00 12.97
C THR A 378 -20.92 -23.36 13.52
N SER A 379 -19.81 -23.48 12.79
CA SER A 379 -18.58 -22.79 13.12
C SER A 379 -17.68 -22.57 11.92
N PHE A 380 -16.81 -21.57 12.00
CA PHE A 380 -15.72 -21.32 11.06
C PHE A 380 -14.54 -20.68 11.79
N THR A 381 -13.40 -20.58 11.12
CA THR A 381 -12.20 -19.93 11.68
C THR A 381 -11.96 -18.59 10.98
N LEU A 382 -11.86 -17.54 11.77
CA LEU A 382 -11.63 -16.16 11.37
C LEU A 382 -10.30 -15.72 11.96
N ARG A 383 -9.22 -15.74 11.16
CA ARG A 383 -7.86 -15.40 11.61
C ARG A 383 -7.48 -16.03 12.95
N ARG A 384 -7.51 -17.37 13.00
CA ARG A 384 -7.25 -18.24 14.16
C ARG A 384 -8.31 -18.23 15.27
N LEU A 385 -9.26 -17.30 15.24
CA LEU A 385 -10.39 -17.33 16.17
C LEU A 385 -11.45 -18.31 15.67
N THR A 386 -11.95 -19.16 16.55
CA THR A 386 -13.11 -20.01 16.25
C THR A 386 -14.36 -19.18 16.46
N VAL A 387 -15.17 -19.00 15.41
CA VAL A 387 -16.49 -18.37 15.50
C VAL A 387 -17.53 -19.47 15.64
N ASP A 388 -18.19 -19.57 16.80
CA ASP A 388 -19.33 -20.45 17.03
C ASP A 388 -20.63 -19.71 16.70
N THR A 389 -21.26 -20.09 15.60
CA THR A 389 -22.43 -19.41 15.04
C THR A 389 -23.75 -20.05 15.45
N THR A 390 -23.74 -20.96 16.44
CA THR A 390 -24.95 -21.69 16.87
C THR A 390 -26.13 -20.79 17.21
N ASN A 391 -25.86 -19.57 17.72
CA ASN A 391 -26.89 -18.57 18.05
C ASN A 391 -26.73 -17.26 17.25
N ALA A 392 -26.10 -17.32 16.07
CA ALA A 392 -25.87 -16.15 15.23
C ALA A 392 -27.11 -15.76 14.40
N THR A 393 -27.22 -14.46 14.10
CA THR A 393 -28.02 -13.94 13.00
C THR A 393 -27.10 -13.69 11.81
N PHE A 394 -27.50 -14.14 10.61
CA PHE A 394 -26.66 -14.06 9.42
C PHE A 394 -27.15 -12.99 8.46
N LYS A 395 -26.21 -12.25 7.88
CA LYS A 395 -26.43 -11.26 6.82
C LYS A 395 -25.52 -11.52 5.61
N LEU A 396 -25.99 -11.07 4.46
CA LEU A 396 -25.22 -11.02 3.22
C LEU A 396 -24.58 -9.63 3.04
N GLU A 397 -23.79 -9.48 1.99
CA GLU A 397 -22.99 -8.29 1.65
C GLU A 397 -23.83 -7.01 1.44
N ASP A 398 -25.15 -7.15 1.26
CA ASP A 398 -26.12 -6.07 1.11
C ASP A 398 -26.98 -5.82 2.36
N ASP A 399 -26.50 -6.26 3.54
CA ASP A 399 -27.17 -6.20 4.85
C ASP A 399 -28.48 -7.02 4.91
N THR A 400 -28.75 -7.88 3.91
CA THR A 400 -29.96 -8.70 3.90
C THR A 400 -29.84 -9.92 4.81
N LEU A 401 -30.85 -10.13 5.67
CA LEU A 401 -30.94 -11.31 6.52
C LEU A 401 -31.02 -12.60 5.70
N THR A 402 -30.28 -13.61 6.12
CA THR A 402 -30.22 -14.91 5.45
C THR A 402 -30.22 -16.07 6.44
N ASP A 403 -30.42 -17.29 5.94
CA ASP A 403 -30.29 -18.50 6.74
C ASP A 403 -28.83 -19.02 6.77
N ALA A 404 -28.52 -19.84 7.77
CA ALA A 404 -27.19 -20.42 7.93
C ALA A 404 -26.75 -21.21 6.69
N THR A 405 -27.67 -21.93 6.04
CA THR A 405 -27.31 -22.76 4.86
C THR A 405 -26.80 -21.88 3.72
N THR A 406 -27.48 -20.77 3.47
CA THR A 406 -27.12 -19.79 2.44
C THR A 406 -25.81 -19.09 2.80
N PHE A 407 -25.65 -18.63 4.05
CA PHE A 407 -24.42 -18.01 4.53
C PHE A 407 -23.20 -18.94 4.34
N TYR A 408 -23.27 -20.18 4.86
CA TYR A 408 -22.17 -21.14 4.77
C TYR A 408 -21.88 -21.59 3.32
N SER A 409 -22.84 -21.51 2.40
CA SER A 409 -22.59 -21.81 0.98
C SER A 409 -21.70 -20.77 0.29
N ARG A 410 -21.64 -19.54 0.83
CA ARG A 410 -20.82 -18.44 0.33
C ARG A 410 -19.46 -18.34 1.03
N LEU A 411 -19.36 -18.86 2.25
CA LEU A 411 -18.13 -18.82 3.03
C LEU A 411 -17.01 -19.66 2.38
N LYS A 412 -15.87 -19.01 2.10
CA LYS A 412 -14.67 -19.62 1.53
C LYS A 412 -13.43 -18.98 2.14
N ALA A 413 -12.29 -19.62 1.99
CA ALA A 413 -11.00 -19.02 2.33
C ALA A 413 -10.88 -17.62 1.69
N GLY A 414 -10.47 -16.62 2.47
CA GLY A 414 -10.28 -15.24 2.01
C GLY A 414 -11.53 -14.36 2.03
N VAL A 415 -12.75 -14.92 2.12
CA VAL A 415 -13.98 -14.12 2.26
C VAL A 415 -13.92 -13.32 3.56
N GLN A 416 -14.24 -12.03 3.48
CA GLN A 416 -14.32 -11.17 4.66
C GLN A 416 -15.65 -11.34 5.36
N VAL A 417 -15.60 -11.30 6.68
CA VAL A 417 -16.77 -11.44 7.55
C VAL A 417 -16.64 -10.44 8.68
N ASP A 418 -17.72 -9.69 8.93
CA ASP A 418 -17.88 -8.92 10.17
C ASP A 418 -18.65 -9.75 11.20
N VAL A 419 -18.14 -9.78 12.43
CA VAL A 419 -18.73 -10.47 13.58
C VAL A 419 -18.93 -9.42 14.68
N ASN A 420 -20.20 -9.12 14.95
CA ASN A 420 -20.60 -8.08 15.89
C ASN A 420 -21.28 -8.67 17.14
N HIS A 421 -21.15 -7.96 18.26
CA HIS A 421 -21.79 -8.28 19.55
C HIS A 421 -21.45 -9.66 20.12
N THR A 422 -20.20 -10.12 19.96
CA THR A 422 -19.78 -11.46 20.40
C THR A 422 -19.02 -11.43 21.73
N THR A 423 -19.00 -12.57 22.42
CA THR A 423 -18.17 -12.80 23.62
C THR A 423 -16.93 -13.62 23.26
N LEU A 424 -15.76 -13.15 23.69
CA LEU A 424 -14.49 -13.84 23.58
C LEU A 424 -14.20 -14.70 24.82
N SER A 425 -13.93 -15.98 24.61
CA SER A 425 -13.42 -16.90 25.63
C SER A 425 -12.23 -17.68 25.10
N GLY A 426 -11.03 -17.36 25.57
CA GLY A 426 -9.79 -17.87 24.97
C GLY A 426 -9.68 -17.40 23.52
N THR A 427 -9.71 -18.32 22.57
CA THR A 427 -9.69 -18.04 21.12
C THR A 427 -11.04 -18.31 20.44
N THR A 428 -12.13 -18.36 21.21
CA THR A 428 -13.47 -18.64 20.69
C THR A 428 -14.37 -17.43 20.84
N LEU A 429 -15.00 -17.02 19.74
CA LEU A 429 -16.08 -16.05 19.66
C LEU A 429 -17.41 -16.83 19.70
N SER A 430 -18.26 -16.52 20.67
CA SER A 430 -19.51 -17.24 20.91
C SER A 430 -20.56 -16.33 21.55
N GLY A 431 -21.81 -16.81 21.63
CA GLY A 431 -22.94 -16.07 22.19
C GLY A 431 -23.96 -15.72 21.12
N THR A 432 -24.86 -14.78 21.45
CA THR A 432 -25.74 -14.17 20.44
C THR A 432 -24.89 -13.15 19.69
N MET A 433 -24.77 -13.28 18.37
CA MET A 433 -23.94 -12.41 17.54
C MET A 433 -24.62 -12.14 16.21
N GLU A 434 -24.17 -11.09 15.54
CA GLU A 434 -24.46 -10.85 14.14
C GLU A 434 -23.23 -11.21 13.31
N VAL A 435 -23.42 -11.92 12.21
CA VAL A 435 -22.35 -12.33 11.29
C VAL A 435 -22.74 -11.93 9.88
N GLU A 436 -21.93 -11.09 9.25
CA GLU A 436 -22.21 -10.48 7.95
C GLU A 436 -21.08 -10.79 6.96
N LEU A 437 -21.43 -11.20 5.74
CA LEU A 437 -20.47 -11.31 4.64
C LEU A 437 -20.11 -9.91 4.15
N GLU A 438 -18.84 -9.72 3.81
CA GLU A 438 -18.34 -8.43 3.33
C GLU A 438 -17.82 -8.55 1.90
N ASP A 439 -18.09 -7.50 1.12
CA ASP A 439 -17.82 -7.38 -0.32
C ASP A 439 -16.41 -6.87 -0.63
#